data_AF-A0A261QUH9-F1
#
_entry.id   AF-A0A261QUH9-F1
#
_cell.length_a   1.000
_cell.length_b   1.000
_cell.length_c   1.000
_cell.angle_alpha   90.00
_cell.angle_beta   90.00
_cell.angle_gamma   90.00
#
_symmetry.space_group_name_H-M   'P 1'
#
loop_
_entity.id
_entity.type
_entity.pdbx_description
1 polymer ?
#
loop_
_entity_poly.entity_id
_entity_poly.type
_entity_poly.pdbx_seq_one_letter_code
_entity_poly.pdbx_strand_id
1 'polypeptide(L)'
;MGTRYGRRRSDGTYEYHDSEASLKAAKRQENQRARAGFFGLVGLAVGGWLAYLGLQYAGAADWPKWTRFAGVLAGAGFCAVLFSMLAEVIWKLMAGLLVLAILTVIGTSIWQAV
;
A
#
# COMPACT_ATOMS: atom_id res chain seq x y z
N MET A 1 -9.16 17.67 36.47
CA MET A 1 -8.21 16.61 36.06
C MET A 1 -8.35 16.43 34.55
N GLY A 2 -7.32 16.75 33.77
CA GLY A 2 -7.34 16.52 32.32
C GLY A 2 -7.04 15.05 32.02
N THR A 3 -7.93 14.36 31.30
CA THR A 3 -7.67 13.02 30.78
C THR A 3 -6.57 13.11 29.72
N ARG A 4 -5.36 12.67 30.07
CA ARG A 4 -4.24 12.52 29.11
C ARG A 4 -4.33 11.15 28.44
N TYR A 5 -4.36 11.14 27.11
CA TYR A 5 -4.41 9.90 26.34
C TYR A 5 -2.99 9.52 25.93
N GLY A 6 -2.49 8.39 26.43
CA GLY A 6 -1.15 7.90 26.11
C GLY A 6 -1.19 6.77 25.09
N ARG A 7 -0.22 6.73 24.19
CA ARG A 7 -0.02 5.60 23.27
C ARG A 7 1.45 5.21 23.19
N ARG A 8 1.70 3.91 23.17
CA ARG A 8 2.99 3.34 22.80
C ARG A 8 3.09 3.24 21.28
N ARG A 9 4.11 3.87 20.71
CA ARG A 9 4.42 3.86 19.28
C ARG A 9 5.19 2.57 18.93
N SER A 10 5.25 2.24 17.65
CA SER A 10 5.95 1.04 17.15
C SER A 10 7.46 1.03 17.43
N ASP A 11 8.08 2.19 17.65
CA ASP A 11 9.49 2.34 18.05
C ASP A 11 9.72 2.14 19.57
N GLY A 12 8.67 1.87 20.33
CA GLY A 12 8.72 1.66 21.77
C GLY A 12 8.58 2.92 22.62
N THR A 13 8.57 4.12 22.01
CA THR A 13 8.37 5.39 22.72
C THR A 13 6.91 5.61 23.12
N TYR A 14 6.68 6.38 24.19
CA TYR A 14 5.35 6.78 24.65
C TYR A 14 5.05 8.20 24.20
N GLU A 15 3.99 8.38 23.41
CA GLU A 15 3.45 9.68 23.02
C GLU A 15 2.20 9.99 23.86
N TYR A 16 2.11 11.23 24.35
CA TYR A 16 0.96 11.73 25.10
C TYR A 16 0.17 12.71 24.24
N HIS A 17 -1.14 12.61 24.33
CA HIS A 17 -2.10 13.40 23.58
C HIS A 17 -3.09 14.06 24.52
N ASP A 18 -3.41 15.32 24.24
CA ASP A 18 -4.35 16.10 25.05
C ASP A 18 -5.82 15.80 24.71
N SER A 19 -6.09 15.09 23.61
CA SER A 19 -7.44 14.72 23.19
C SER A 19 -7.52 13.34 22.52
N GLU A 20 -8.66 12.67 22.66
CA GLU A 20 -8.92 11.39 21.99
C GLU A 20 -8.86 11.52 20.45
N ALA A 21 -9.27 12.68 19.92
CA ALA A 21 -9.23 12.97 18.49
C ALA A 21 -7.79 12.99 17.96
N SER A 22 -6.86 13.63 18.68
CA SER A 22 -5.45 13.67 18.28
C SER A 22 -4.78 12.30 18.34
N LEU A 23 -5.14 11.47 19.33
CA LEU A 23 -4.67 10.08 19.43
C LEU A 23 -5.18 9.22 18.25
N LYS A 24 -6.47 9.35 17.88
CA LYS A 24 -7.04 8.66 16.72
C LYS A 24 -6.39 9.12 15.40
N ALA A 25 -6.11 10.40 15.24
CA ALA A 25 -5.43 10.95 14.07
C ALA A 25 -4.00 10.40 13.94
N ALA A 26 -3.22 10.37 15.03
CA ALA A 26 -1.88 9.80 15.07
C ALA A 26 -1.88 8.31 14.70
N LYS A 27 -2.86 7.55 15.22
CA LYS A 27 -3.04 6.13 14.87
C LYS A 27 -3.40 5.90 13.41
N ARG A 28 -4.23 6.77 12.82
CA ARG A 28 -4.54 6.73 11.38
C ARG A 28 -3.31 7.01 10.54
N GLN A 29 -2.51 8.02 10.88
CA GLN A 29 -1.28 8.35 10.16
C GLN A 29 -0.26 7.22 10.19
N GLU A 30 -0.07 6.56 11.34
CA GLU A 30 0.86 5.44 11.42
C GLU A 30 0.40 4.24 10.58
N ASN A 31 -0.90 3.90 10.63
CA ASN A 31 -1.45 2.87 9.76
C ASN A 31 -1.34 3.25 8.27
N GLN A 32 -1.56 4.52 7.92
CA GLN A 32 -1.36 5.01 6.54
C GLN A 32 0.09 4.87 6.11
N ARG A 33 1.06 5.23 6.97
CA ARG A 33 2.50 5.06 6.68
C ARG A 33 2.89 3.60 6.50
N ALA A 34 2.40 2.71 7.36
CA ALA A 34 2.65 1.27 7.25
C ALA A 34 2.11 0.71 5.93
N ARG A 35 0.89 1.11 5.54
CA ARG A 35 0.28 0.73 4.25
C ARG A 35 1.04 1.30 3.06
N ALA A 36 1.42 2.58 3.11
CA ALA A 36 2.21 3.22 2.06
C ALA A 36 3.56 2.53 1.87
N GLY A 37 4.22 2.13 2.96
CA GLY A 37 5.45 1.33 2.92
C GLY A 37 5.25 -0.02 2.25
N PHE A 38 4.20 -0.77 2.64
CA PHE A 38 3.89 -2.07 2.04
C PHE A 38 3.61 -1.96 0.54
N PHE A 39 2.70 -1.07 0.13
CA PHE A 39 2.37 -0.89 -1.28
C PHE A 39 3.54 -0.28 -2.08
N GLY A 40 4.38 0.54 -1.46
CA GLY A 40 5.62 1.02 -2.08
C GLY A 40 6.58 -0.13 -2.41
N LEU A 41 6.76 -1.10 -1.52
CA LEU A 41 7.55 -2.30 -1.79
C LEU A 41 6.95 -3.15 -2.91
N VAL A 42 5.63 -3.33 -2.91
CA VAL A 42 4.92 -4.02 -4.00
C VAL A 42 5.13 -3.28 -5.33
N GLY A 43 5.01 -1.95 -5.34
CA GLY A 43 5.26 -1.11 -6.51
C GLY A 43 6.70 -1.20 -7.02
N LEU A 44 7.68 -1.34 -6.12
CA LEU A 44 9.08 -1.55 -6.49
C LEU A 44 9.26 -2.89 -7.21
N ALA A 45 8.73 -3.98 -6.65
CA ALA A 45 8.83 -5.31 -7.24
C ALA A 45 8.11 -5.40 -8.59
N VAL A 46 6.83 -4.97 -8.63
CA VAL A 46 6.02 -5.00 -9.86
C VAL A 46 6.57 -4.04 -10.90
N GLY A 47 6.98 -2.83 -10.52
CA GLY A 47 7.54 -1.84 -11.42
C GLY A 47 8.87 -2.26 -12.03
N GLY A 48 9.77 -2.83 -11.22
CA GLY A 48 11.04 -3.37 -11.73
C GLY A 48 10.82 -4.53 -12.70
N TRP A 49 9.89 -5.42 -12.39
CA TRP A 49 9.50 -6.52 -13.27
C TRP A 49 8.90 -6.02 -14.60
N LEU A 50 7.96 -5.07 -14.55
CA LEU A 50 7.35 -4.48 -15.74
C LEU A 50 8.36 -3.69 -16.58
N ALA A 51 9.25 -2.93 -15.95
CA ALA A 51 10.31 -2.20 -16.64
C ALA A 51 11.27 -3.16 -17.35
N TYR A 52 11.60 -4.28 -16.71
CA TYR A 52 12.42 -5.33 -17.31
C TYR A 52 11.74 -5.96 -18.53
N LEU A 53 10.46 -6.34 -18.41
CA LEU A 53 9.68 -6.87 -19.53
C LEU A 53 9.55 -5.85 -20.67
N GLY A 54 9.30 -4.58 -20.35
CA GLY A 54 9.20 -3.49 -21.33
C GLY A 54 10.52 -3.29 -22.09
N LEU A 55 11.66 -3.33 -21.39
CA LEU A 55 12.99 -3.28 -22.01
C LEU A 55 13.24 -4.47 -22.96
N GLN A 56 12.81 -5.68 -22.58
CA GLN A 56 12.91 -6.84 -23.46
C GLN A 56 12.03 -6.71 -24.70
N TYR A 57 10.78 -6.28 -24.52
CA TYR A 57 9.83 -6.10 -25.63
C TYR A 57 10.26 -4.99 -26.59
N ALA A 58 10.85 -3.91 -26.07
CA ALA A 58 11.38 -2.81 -26.88
C ALA A 58 12.67 -3.15 -27.65
N GLY A 59 13.16 -4.39 -27.57
CA GLY A 59 14.40 -4.80 -28.25
C GLY A 59 15.65 -4.16 -27.66
N ALA A 60 15.62 -3.68 -26.41
CA ALA A 60 16.80 -3.12 -25.73
C ALA A 60 17.82 -4.20 -25.31
N ALA A 61 17.74 -5.39 -25.92
CA ALA A 61 18.61 -6.54 -25.69
C ALA A 61 20.06 -6.31 -26.12
N ASP A 62 20.33 -5.22 -26.86
CA ASP A 62 21.67 -4.80 -27.27
C ASP A 62 22.20 -3.58 -26.50
N TRP A 63 21.38 -2.97 -25.63
CA TRP A 63 21.79 -1.77 -24.89
C TRP A 63 22.88 -2.05 -23.86
N PRO A 64 23.73 -1.07 -23.50
CA PRO A 64 24.68 -1.24 -22.40
C PRO A 64 24.02 -1.77 -21.12
N LYS A 65 24.71 -2.66 -20.39
CA LYS A 65 24.16 -3.26 -19.15
C LYS A 65 23.71 -2.20 -18.15
N TRP A 66 24.46 -1.11 -18.06
CA TRP A 66 24.18 0.02 -17.18
C TRP A 66 22.89 0.77 -17.55
N THR A 67 22.56 0.94 -18.83
CA THR A 67 21.34 1.65 -19.24
C THR A 67 20.10 0.80 -19.00
N ARG A 68 20.17 -0.52 -19.21
CA ARG A 68 19.10 -1.44 -18.81
C ARG A 68 18.87 -1.41 -17.30
N PHE A 69 19.95 -1.46 -16.52
CA PHE A 69 19.86 -1.40 -15.07
C PHE A 69 19.27 -0.08 -14.57
N ALA A 70 19.70 1.06 -15.13
CA ALA A 70 19.15 2.36 -14.82
C ALA A 70 17.67 2.47 -15.21
N GLY A 71 17.27 1.90 -16.35
CA GLY A 71 15.87 1.86 -16.79
C GLY A 71 14.99 1.04 -15.85
N VAL A 72 15.45 -0.14 -15.41
CA VAL A 72 14.74 -0.97 -14.43
C VAL A 72 14.64 -0.26 -13.08
N LEU A 73 15.71 0.37 -12.60
CA LEU A 73 15.70 1.15 -11.36
C LEU A 73 14.74 2.34 -11.42
N ALA A 74 14.74 3.09 -12.53
CA ALA A 74 13.85 4.21 -12.73
C ALA A 74 12.38 3.75 -12.76
N GLY A 75 12.07 2.66 -13.48
CA GLY A 75 10.73 2.08 -13.50
C GLY A 75 10.27 1.55 -12.14
N ALA A 76 11.14 0.83 -11.44
CA ALA A 76 10.87 0.34 -10.09
C ALA A 76 10.62 1.49 -9.11
N GLY A 77 11.47 2.52 -9.12
CA GLY A 77 11.33 3.69 -8.25
C GLY A 77 10.05 4.48 -8.54
N PHE A 78 9.75 4.71 -9.82
CA PHE A 78 8.54 5.42 -10.24
C PHE A 78 7.27 4.68 -9.77
N CYS A 79 7.20 3.37 -10.01
CA CYS A 79 6.07 2.57 -9.56
C CYS A 79 5.98 2.47 -8.03
N ALA A 80 7.10 2.39 -7.32
CA ALA A 80 7.11 2.40 -5.85
C ALA A 80 6.48 3.68 -5.29
N VAL A 81 6.84 4.85 -5.85
CA VAL A 81 6.26 6.13 -5.45
C VAL A 81 4.76 6.16 -5.76
N LEU A 82 4.36 5.81 -6.99
CA LEU A 82 2.95 5.80 -7.37
C LEU A 82 2.08 4.90 -6.49
N PHE A 83 2.53 3.67 -6.23
CA PHE A 83 1.79 2.73 -5.39
C PHE A 83 1.76 3.17 -3.93
N SER A 84 2.83 3.79 -3.42
CA SER A 84 2.82 4.35 -2.07
C SER A 84 1.82 5.49 -1.90
N MET A 85 1.65 6.34 -2.93
CA MET A 85 0.65 7.41 -2.96
C MET A 85 -0.78 6.88 -3.08
N LEU A 86 -0.97 5.83 -3.88
CA LEU A 86 -2.27 5.20 -4.10
C LEU A 86 -2.64 4.17 -3.02
N ALA A 87 -1.73 3.88 -2.09
CA ALA A 87 -1.87 2.82 -1.09
C ALA A 87 -3.20 2.87 -0.32
N GLU A 88 -3.65 4.07 0.06
CA GLU A 88 -4.91 4.21 0.78
C GLU A 88 -6.13 3.95 -0.10
N VAL A 89 -6.08 4.35 -1.38
CA VAL A 89 -7.15 4.09 -2.36
C VAL A 89 -7.22 2.60 -2.66
N ILE A 90 -6.07 1.96 -2.93
CA ILE A 90 -5.97 0.53 -3.20
C ILE A 90 -6.50 -0.27 -2.01
N TRP A 91 -6.10 0.10 -0.79
CA TRP A 91 -6.58 -0.56 0.42
C TRP A 91 -8.10 -0.44 0.60
N LYS A 92 -8.67 0.75 0.38
CA LYS A 92 -10.12 0.97 0.48
C LYS A 92 -10.87 0.17 -0.58
N LEU A 93 -10.36 0.12 -1.81
CA LEU A 93 -10.94 -0.68 -2.89
C LEU A 93 -10.91 -2.18 -2.57
N MET A 94 -9.78 -2.70 -2.08
CA MET A 94 -9.67 -4.09 -1.66
C MET A 94 -10.66 -4.43 -0.54
N ALA A 95 -10.75 -3.58 0.49
CA ALA A 95 -11.70 -3.78 1.58
C ALA A 95 -13.15 -3.74 1.09
N GLY A 96 -13.49 -2.81 0.19
CA GLY A 96 -14.82 -2.72 -0.41
C GLY A 96 -15.18 -3.95 -1.25
N LEU A 97 -14.25 -4.42 -2.09
CA LEU A 97 -14.44 -5.64 -2.88
C LEU A 97 -14.61 -6.88 -1.99
N LEU A 98 -13.86 -6.97 -0.89
CA LEU A 98 -14.00 -8.07 0.06
C LEU A 98 -15.38 -8.07 0.72
N VAL A 99 -15.90 -6.90 1.10
CA VAL A 99 -17.26 -6.78 1.64
C VAL A 99 -18.29 -7.19 0.58
N LEU A 100 -18.16 -6.73 -0.66
CA LEU A 100 -19.05 -7.13 -1.75
C LEU A 100 -19.01 -8.64 -1.99
N ALA A 101 -17.82 -9.24 -2.00
CA ALA A 101 -17.66 -10.69 -2.15
C ALA A 101 -18.40 -11.44 -1.02
N ILE A 102 -18.23 -11.03 0.24
CA ILE A 102 -18.95 -11.63 1.38
C ILE A 102 -20.47 -11.50 1.19
N LEU A 103 -20.96 -10.31 0.83
CA LEU A 103 -22.39 -10.08 0.62
C LEU A 103 -22.93 -10.94 -0.52
N THR A 104 -22.17 -11.12 -1.61
CA THR A 104 -22.57 -12.01 -2.71
C THR A 104 -22.63 -13.46 -2.26
N VAL A 105 -21.67 -13.95 -1.47
CA VAL A 105 -21.67 -15.32 -0.95
C VAL A 105 -22.87 -15.56 -0.02
N ILE A 106 -23.17 -14.60 0.87
CA ILE A 106 -24.34 -14.69 1.74
C ILE A 106 -25.61 -14.68 0.90
N GLY A 107 -25.74 -13.75 -0.04
CA GLY A 107 -26.91 -13.63 -0.91
C GLY A 107 -27.17 -14.89 -1.73
N THR A 108 -26.13 -15.48 -2.33
CA THR A 108 -26.28 -16.74 -3.08
C THR A 108 -26.59 -17.92 -2.17
N SER A 109 -26.01 -17.99 -0.97
CA SER A 109 -26.30 -19.06 -0.02
C SER A 109 -27.74 -19.04 0.48
N ILE A 110 -28.31 -17.84 0.73
CA ILE A 110 -29.71 -17.68 1.09
C ILE A 110 -30.60 -18.08 -0.08
N TRP A 111 -30.28 -17.64 -1.29
CA TRP A 111 -31.06 -17.97 -2.49
C TRP A 111 -31.07 -19.47 -2.81
N GLN A 112 -30.00 -20.20 -2.49
CA GLN A 112 -29.95 -21.66 -2.64
C GLN A 112 -30.67 -22.42 -1.52
N ALA A 113 -30.91 -21.79 -0.36
CA ALA A 113 -31.56 -22.41 0.78
C ALA A 113 -33.09 -22.26 0.78
N VAL A 114 -33.62 -21.30 0.01
CA VAL A 114 -35.06 -21.09 -0.23
C VAL A 114 -35.50 -21.87 -1.45
#